data_AF-A0A8H5MBT0-F1
#
_entry.id   AF-A0A8H5MBT0-F1
#
_cell.length_a   1.000
_cell.length_b   1.000
_cell.length_c   1.000
_cell.angle_alpha   90.00
_cell.angle_beta   90.00
_cell.angle_gamma   90.00
#
_symmetry.space_group_name_H-M   'P 1'
#
loop_
_entity.id
_entity.type
_entity.pdbx_description
1 polymer ?
#
loop_
_entity_poly.entity_id
_entity_poly.type
_entity_poly.pdbx_seq_one_letter_code
_entity_poly.pdbx_strand_id
1 'polypeptide(L)'
;MSSTILPVELVQLITEELWASPLSCADRISFMTSSLAVNRTWTSIYMRIFCRDVHIPSVAFALKFLSILRHESPFYDYYTARGSLFSQLCRSVSFQSDHPRTSKMPSPTSCPPASWSSTPEPDLSSESPMGLAIHTVLRFISLTNIAGIYPYTPLPDLDRISIQFLNTPLRDLFIRNKFAGFPSQVTELEIDFVYDLNEEEEEYWQKVVEKEEKYLVGLIPGSLGSVKKLHAVGLTKSILGELVEACSNWEELEVERWWCRLSQKEKGGEDHLELDW
;
A
#
# COMPACT_ATOMS: atom_id res chain seq x y z
N MET A 1 34.08 -31.53 -10.65
CA MET A 1 33.80 -30.09 -10.80
C MET A 1 33.35 -29.59 -9.45
N SER A 2 34.17 -28.79 -8.78
CA SER A 2 33.84 -28.19 -7.48
C SER A 2 32.69 -27.21 -7.70
N SER A 3 31.50 -27.56 -7.20
CA SER A 3 30.38 -26.62 -7.15
C SER A 3 30.82 -25.44 -6.28
N THR A 4 30.93 -24.25 -6.87
CA THR A 4 31.12 -23.00 -6.15
C THR A 4 29.82 -22.69 -5.43
N ILE A 5 29.70 -23.14 -4.18
CA ILE A 5 28.57 -22.84 -3.31
C ILE A 5 28.83 -21.46 -2.71
N LEU A 6 27.91 -20.53 -2.94
CA LEU A 6 27.97 -19.22 -2.30
C LEU A 6 27.78 -19.39 -0.77
N PRO A 7 28.64 -18.80 0.07
CA PRO A 7 28.45 -18.77 1.52
C PRO A 7 27.06 -18.27 1.91
N VAL A 8 26.49 -18.86 2.95
CA VAL A 8 25.10 -18.57 3.38
C VAL A 8 24.93 -17.12 3.81
N GLU A 9 25.97 -16.53 4.38
CA GLU A 9 26.04 -15.14 4.81
C GLU A 9 25.91 -14.19 3.61
N LEU A 10 26.55 -14.53 2.48
CA LEU A 10 26.45 -13.73 1.27
C LEU A 10 25.07 -13.87 0.61
N VAL A 11 24.46 -15.05 0.65
CA VAL A 11 23.07 -15.23 0.20
C VAL A 11 22.13 -14.33 1.00
N GLN A 12 22.29 -14.29 2.33
CA GLN A 12 21.49 -13.44 3.18
C GLN A 12 21.66 -11.96 2.85
N LEU A 13 22.90 -11.47 2.78
CA LEU A 13 23.18 -10.06 2.46
C LEU A 13 22.61 -9.64 1.10
N ILE A 14 22.80 -10.47 0.06
CA ILE A 14 22.25 -10.19 -1.28
C ILE A 14 20.72 -10.14 -1.23
N THR A 15 20.11 -11.08 -0.51
CA THR A 15 18.64 -11.17 -0.42
C THR A 15 18.08 -9.98 0.35
N GLU A 16 18.71 -9.57 1.46
CA GLU A 16 18.31 -8.39 2.24
C GLU A 16 18.43 -7.09 1.43
N GLU A 17 19.55 -6.90 0.75
CA GLU A 17 19.81 -5.72 -0.08
C GLU A 17 18.79 -5.61 -1.22
N LEU A 18 18.59 -6.69 -1.99
CA LEU A 18 17.62 -6.69 -3.08
C LEU A 18 16.19 -6.51 -2.57
N TRP A 19 15.84 -7.09 -1.41
CA TRP A 19 14.49 -6.97 -0.85
C TRP A 19 14.17 -5.53 -0.41
N ALA A 20 15.15 -4.85 0.19
CA ALA A 20 15.03 -3.46 0.62
C ALA A 20 15.12 -2.46 -0.54
N SER A 21 15.70 -2.84 -1.68
CA SER A 21 15.86 -1.94 -2.82
C SER A 21 14.52 -1.52 -3.46
N PRO A 22 14.42 -0.31 -4.06
CA PRO A 22 13.20 0.17 -4.72
C PRO A 22 12.97 -0.52 -6.07
N LEU A 23 12.49 -1.77 -6.04
CA LEU A 23 12.17 -2.58 -7.22
C LEU A 23 10.81 -2.22 -7.82
N SER A 24 10.69 -2.33 -9.14
CA SER A 24 9.39 -2.32 -9.83
C SER A 24 8.54 -3.53 -9.40
N CYS A 25 7.22 -3.48 -9.60
CA CYS A 25 6.33 -4.62 -9.35
C CYS A 25 6.81 -5.89 -10.09
N ALA A 26 7.23 -5.74 -11.35
CA ALA A 26 7.68 -6.85 -12.18
C ALA A 26 8.99 -7.47 -11.65
N ASP A 27 9.98 -6.63 -11.32
CA ASP A 27 11.26 -7.09 -10.77
C ASP A 27 11.07 -7.74 -9.40
N ARG A 28 10.19 -7.18 -8.56
CA ARG A 28 9.86 -7.74 -7.26
C ARG A 28 9.20 -9.11 -7.40
N ILE A 29 8.24 -9.27 -8.30
CA ILE A 29 7.63 -10.59 -8.59
C ILE A 29 8.68 -11.59 -9.10
N SER A 30 9.56 -11.15 -10.01
CA SER A 30 10.66 -11.97 -10.54
C SER A 30 11.61 -12.42 -9.42
N PHE A 31 11.98 -11.51 -8.52
CA PHE A 31 12.84 -11.81 -7.37
C PHE A 31 12.18 -12.79 -6.39
N MET A 32 10.90 -12.56 -6.06
CA MET A 32 10.14 -13.44 -5.16
C MET A 32 10.06 -14.86 -5.73
N THR A 33 9.68 -15.00 -7.00
CA THR A 33 9.53 -16.31 -7.65
C THR A 33 10.88 -17.01 -7.81
N SER A 34 11.91 -16.29 -8.24
CA SER A 34 13.25 -16.83 -8.42
C SER A 34 13.88 -17.28 -7.10
N SER A 35 13.70 -16.51 -6.01
CA SER A 35 14.23 -16.85 -4.68
C SER A 35 13.68 -18.15 -4.11
N LEU A 36 12.45 -18.52 -4.50
CA LEU A 36 11.84 -19.80 -4.14
C LEU A 36 12.35 -20.98 -4.98
N ALA A 37 12.94 -20.72 -6.15
CA ALA A 37 13.34 -21.73 -7.12
C ALA A 37 14.82 -22.14 -7.05
N VAL A 38 15.69 -21.34 -6.41
CA VAL A 38 17.15 -21.59 -6.38
C VAL A 38 17.50 -22.88 -5.63
N ASN A 39 17.27 -22.91 -4.33
CA ASN A 39 17.46 -24.07 -3.45
C ASN A 39 16.81 -23.82 -2.08
N ARG A 40 16.77 -24.85 -1.22
CA ARG A 40 16.14 -24.77 0.12
C ARG A 40 16.76 -23.72 1.04
N THR A 41 18.08 -23.50 0.96
CA THR A 41 18.77 -22.49 1.79
C THR A 41 18.31 -21.10 1.39
N TRP A 42 18.31 -20.80 0.09
CA TRP A 42 17.83 -19.52 -0.45
C TRP A 42 16.37 -19.27 -0.08
N THR A 43 15.52 -20.29 -0.25
CA THR A 43 14.10 -20.20 0.12
C THR A 43 13.93 -19.91 1.61
N SER A 44 14.68 -20.57 2.49
CA SER A 44 14.55 -20.38 3.94
C SER A 44 14.97 -18.97 4.37
N ILE A 45 16.05 -18.44 3.79
CA ILE A 45 16.52 -17.07 4.02
C ILE A 45 15.50 -16.05 3.51
N TYR A 46 15.09 -16.20 2.25
CA TYR A 46 14.08 -15.34 1.64
C TYR A 46 12.78 -15.32 2.45
N MET A 47 12.29 -16.48 2.90
CA MET A 47 11.05 -16.56 3.67
C MET A 47 11.15 -15.82 5.01
N ARG A 48 12.30 -15.88 5.68
CA ARG A 48 12.52 -15.12 6.92
C ARG A 48 12.48 -13.60 6.67
N ILE A 49 13.09 -13.15 5.57
CA ILE A 49 13.11 -11.73 5.17
C ILE A 49 11.70 -11.26 4.75
N PHE A 50 11.01 -12.05 3.93
CA PHE A 50 9.62 -11.82 3.53
C PHE A 50 8.66 -11.74 4.72
N CYS A 51 8.86 -12.58 5.75
CA CYS A 51 8.03 -12.53 6.96
C CYS A 51 8.28 -11.29 7.83
N ARG A 52 9.43 -10.63 7.67
CA ARG A 52 9.77 -9.39 8.39
C ARG A 52 9.16 -8.17 7.70
N ASP A 53 9.39 -8.06 6.40
CA ASP A 53 8.96 -6.93 5.57
C ASP A 53 8.16 -7.45 4.38
N VAL A 54 6.84 -7.39 4.46
CA VAL A 54 5.96 -7.95 3.43
C VAL A 54 5.79 -6.92 2.32
N HIS A 55 6.07 -7.32 1.08
CA HIS A 55 5.73 -6.54 -0.10
C HIS A 55 4.67 -7.25 -0.93
N ILE A 56 3.63 -6.51 -1.30
CA ILE A 56 2.47 -6.97 -2.07
C ILE A 56 2.46 -6.23 -3.41
N PRO A 57 3.12 -6.78 -4.45
CA PRO A 57 3.30 -6.08 -5.74
C PRO A 57 2.12 -6.25 -6.70
N SER A 58 1.08 -6.99 -6.32
CA SER A 58 -0.07 -7.25 -7.17
C SER A 58 -1.30 -7.72 -6.39
N VAL A 59 -2.46 -7.57 -7.03
CA VAL A 59 -3.75 -8.07 -6.51
C VAL A 59 -3.73 -9.59 -6.33
N ALA A 60 -3.17 -10.32 -7.28
CA ALA A 60 -3.05 -11.77 -7.19
C ALA A 60 -2.20 -12.20 -5.98
N PHE A 61 -1.10 -11.47 -5.73
CA PHE A 61 -0.28 -11.73 -4.55
C PHE A 61 -0.98 -11.31 -3.25
N ALA A 62 -1.78 -10.25 -3.24
CA ALA A 62 -2.56 -9.87 -2.05
C ALA A 62 -3.53 -10.99 -1.63
N LEU A 63 -4.21 -11.61 -2.60
CA LEU A 63 -5.06 -12.78 -2.36
C LEU A 63 -4.23 -13.99 -1.90
N LYS A 64 -3.04 -14.18 -2.47
CA LYS A 64 -2.10 -15.21 -2.00
C LYS A 64 -1.66 -14.94 -0.57
N PHE A 65 -1.37 -13.71 -0.21
CA PHE A 65 -0.98 -13.32 1.14
C PHE A 65 -2.10 -13.59 2.15
N LEU A 66 -3.35 -13.29 1.80
CA LEU A 66 -4.51 -13.72 2.59
C LEU A 66 -4.56 -15.24 2.80
N SER A 67 -4.34 -16.04 1.75
CA SER A 67 -4.27 -17.51 1.89
C SER A 67 -3.14 -17.98 2.80
N ILE A 68 -2.01 -17.25 2.79
CA ILE A 68 -0.85 -17.53 3.67
C ILE A 68 -1.22 -17.22 5.13
N LEU A 69 -1.84 -16.06 5.39
CA LEU A 69 -2.29 -15.68 6.74
C LEU A 69 -3.38 -16.61 7.28
N ARG A 70 -4.13 -17.30 6.41
CA ARG A 70 -5.17 -18.28 6.77
C ARG A 70 -4.66 -19.72 6.90
N HIS A 71 -3.37 -19.97 6.67
CA HIS A 71 -2.81 -21.32 6.63
C HIS A 71 -3.43 -22.24 5.57
N GLU A 72 -3.80 -21.66 4.43
CA GLU A 72 -4.37 -22.37 3.27
C GLU A 72 -3.27 -22.73 2.24
N SER A 73 -2.01 -22.47 2.56
CA SER A 73 -0.90 -22.56 1.61
C SER A 73 0.20 -23.48 2.15
N PRO A 74 0.13 -24.80 1.89
CA PRO A 74 1.03 -25.79 2.51
C PRO A 74 2.52 -25.47 2.37
N PHE A 75 2.92 -24.96 1.20
CA PHE A 75 4.31 -24.55 0.95
C PHE A 75 4.75 -23.42 1.90
N TYR A 76 3.92 -22.38 2.03
CA TYR A 76 4.22 -21.25 2.89
C TYR A 76 4.08 -21.65 4.36
N ASP A 77 3.07 -22.44 4.74
CA ASP A 77 2.92 -22.91 6.12
C ASP A 77 4.12 -23.70 6.62
N TYR A 78 4.76 -24.46 5.75
CA TYR A 78 6.01 -25.15 6.09
C TYR A 78 7.12 -24.15 6.42
N TYR A 79 7.37 -23.16 5.56
CA TYR A 79 8.46 -22.20 5.74
C TYR A 79 8.19 -21.09 6.76
N THR A 80 6.92 -20.74 6.97
CA THR A 80 6.50 -19.73 7.96
C THR A 80 6.27 -20.32 9.35
N ALA A 81 6.50 -21.64 9.50
CA ALA A 81 6.22 -22.41 10.70
C ALA A 81 4.78 -22.19 11.21
N ARG A 82 3.80 -22.39 10.30
CA ARG A 82 2.37 -22.12 10.53
C ARG A 82 2.13 -20.69 11.03
N GLY A 83 2.75 -19.72 10.37
CA GLY A 83 2.62 -18.29 10.66
C GLY A 83 3.35 -17.80 11.91
N SER A 84 4.08 -18.65 12.64
CA SER A 84 4.84 -18.19 13.81
C SER A 84 5.94 -17.19 13.44
N LEU A 85 6.47 -17.25 12.21
CA LEU A 85 7.44 -16.25 11.75
C LEU A 85 6.79 -14.87 11.57
N PHE A 86 5.58 -14.82 11.00
CA PHE A 86 4.85 -13.57 10.86
C PHE A 86 4.53 -12.94 12.22
N SER A 87 4.15 -13.77 13.19
CA SER A 87 3.83 -13.25 14.52
C SER A 87 5.03 -12.70 15.30
N GLN A 88 6.25 -13.12 14.96
CA GLN A 88 7.49 -12.71 15.64
C GLN A 88 8.28 -11.63 14.89
N LEU A 89 8.16 -11.60 13.56
CA LEU A 89 9.05 -10.83 12.70
C LEU A 89 8.36 -9.72 11.94
N CYS A 90 7.07 -9.83 11.61
CA CYS A 90 6.43 -8.91 10.69
C CYS A 90 6.34 -7.50 11.29
N ARG A 91 7.09 -6.55 10.72
CA ARG A 91 7.13 -5.14 11.12
C ARG A 91 6.48 -4.24 10.08
N SER A 92 6.52 -4.63 8.80
CA SER A 92 5.98 -3.82 7.71
C SER A 92 5.15 -4.61 6.71
N VAL A 93 4.10 -3.98 6.19
CA VAL A 93 3.33 -4.46 5.02
C VAL A 93 3.23 -3.31 4.02
N SER A 94 3.72 -3.53 2.81
CA SER A 94 3.65 -2.57 1.72
C SER A 94 2.79 -3.10 0.56
N PHE A 95 1.99 -2.22 -0.01
CA PHE A 95 1.19 -2.48 -1.20
C PHE A 95 1.70 -1.63 -2.35
N GLN A 96 1.84 -2.22 -3.53
CA GLN A 96 2.22 -1.52 -4.73
C GLN A 96 1.22 -1.83 -5.83
N SER A 97 0.65 -0.78 -6.42
CA SER A 97 -0.20 -0.85 -7.60
C SER A 97 0.48 -0.14 -8.75
N ASP A 98 0.76 -0.87 -9.82
CA ASP A 98 1.20 -0.29 -11.08
C ASP A 98 0.03 -0.32 -12.06
N HIS A 99 -0.45 0.85 -12.47
CA HIS A 99 -1.36 0.95 -13.60
C HIS A 99 -0.52 1.03 -14.87
N PRO A 100 -0.47 -0.04 -15.68
CA PRO A 100 0.39 -0.06 -16.87
C PRO A 100 -0.03 1.07 -17.81
N ARG A 101 0.92 1.84 -18.34
CA ARG A 101 0.66 2.94 -19.30
C ARG A 101 -0.14 2.53 -20.54
N THR A 102 -0.26 1.22 -20.80
CA THR A 102 -0.98 0.65 -21.95
C THR A 102 -2.46 0.36 -21.71
N SER A 103 -2.95 0.40 -20.47
CA SER A 103 -4.41 0.39 -20.24
C SER A 103 -4.98 1.73 -20.67
N LYS A 104 -6.09 1.71 -21.42
CA LYS A 104 -6.81 2.92 -21.82
C LYS A 104 -7.01 3.78 -20.57
N MET A 105 -6.45 4.99 -20.59
CA MET A 105 -6.63 5.96 -19.52
C MET A 105 -8.10 6.00 -19.10
N PRO A 106 -8.41 5.91 -17.79
CA PRO A 106 -9.79 5.94 -17.34
C PRO A 106 -10.48 7.18 -17.90
N SER A 107 -11.72 7.07 -18.38
CA SER A 107 -12.38 8.27 -18.88
C SER A 107 -12.54 9.27 -17.71
N PRO A 108 -12.15 10.55 -17.86
CA PRO A 108 -12.30 11.54 -16.81
C PRO A 108 -13.79 11.81 -16.49
N THR A 109 -14.71 11.30 -17.31
CA THR A 109 -16.16 11.36 -17.18
C THR A 109 -16.80 10.21 -16.40
N SER A 110 -16.09 9.11 -16.13
CA SER A 110 -16.65 8.00 -15.32
C SER A 110 -16.51 8.32 -13.82
N CYS A 111 -17.44 9.12 -13.30
CA CYS A 111 -17.73 9.15 -11.87
C CYS A 111 -19.08 8.46 -11.66
N PRO A 112 -19.20 7.46 -10.78
CA PRO A 112 -20.49 7.19 -10.19
C PRO A 112 -20.88 8.38 -9.29
N PRO A 113 -22.17 8.72 -9.19
CA PRO A 113 -22.63 9.84 -8.40
C PRO A 113 -22.32 9.65 -6.91
N ALA A 114 -21.98 10.76 -6.24
CA ALA A 114 -21.79 10.81 -4.80
C ALA A 114 -23.09 10.44 -4.07
N SER A 115 -23.01 9.46 -3.17
CA SER A 115 -23.77 9.36 -1.91
C SER A 115 -25.32 9.46 -1.93
N TRP A 116 -25.98 8.33 -1.62
CA TRP A 116 -27.29 8.20 -0.95
C TRP A 116 -28.56 8.64 -1.72
N SER A 117 -28.61 8.51 -3.05
CA SER A 117 -29.87 8.53 -3.79
C SER A 117 -30.35 7.11 -4.10
N SER A 118 -31.60 6.84 -3.75
CA SER A 118 -32.34 5.57 -3.86
C SER A 118 -32.31 4.93 -5.26
N THR A 119 -31.24 4.19 -5.60
CA THR A 119 -31.22 3.14 -6.62
C THR A 119 -30.15 2.09 -6.26
N PRO A 120 -30.48 0.79 -6.29
CA PRO A 120 -29.59 -0.26 -5.79
C PRO A 120 -28.71 -0.80 -6.92
N GLU A 121 -27.46 -0.37 -6.98
CA GLU A 121 -26.28 -1.25 -7.08
C GLU A 121 -25.01 -0.40 -7.20
N PRO A 122 -23.99 -0.63 -6.37
CA PRO A 122 -22.67 -0.05 -6.62
C PRO A 122 -22.17 -0.58 -7.97
N ASP A 123 -21.73 0.30 -8.86
CA ASP A 123 -21.10 -0.10 -10.12
C ASP A 123 -19.74 -0.75 -9.83
N LEU A 124 -19.77 -2.04 -9.52
CA LEU A 124 -18.63 -2.89 -9.19
C LEU A 124 -17.59 -2.96 -10.33
N SER A 125 -17.95 -2.53 -11.55
CA SER A 125 -17.04 -2.52 -12.71
C SER A 125 -16.02 -1.37 -12.67
N SER A 126 -16.23 -0.39 -11.81
CA SER A 126 -15.37 0.80 -11.64
C SER A 126 -14.37 0.70 -10.48
N GLU A 127 -14.35 -0.44 -9.77
CA GLU A 127 -13.54 -0.59 -8.56
C GLU A 127 -12.09 -0.96 -8.86
N SER A 128 -11.16 -0.27 -8.19
CA SER A 128 -9.76 -0.65 -8.21
C SER A 128 -9.59 -2.03 -7.58
N PRO A 129 -9.07 -3.02 -8.31
CA PRO A 129 -8.88 -4.35 -7.77
C PRO A 129 -7.82 -4.34 -6.64
N MET A 130 -6.87 -3.40 -6.67
CA MET A 130 -5.93 -3.21 -5.56
C MET A 130 -6.58 -2.56 -4.35
N GLY A 131 -7.42 -1.54 -4.53
CA GLY A 131 -8.15 -0.92 -3.42
C GLY A 131 -8.99 -1.94 -2.63
N LEU A 132 -9.67 -2.85 -3.33
CA LEU A 132 -10.40 -3.96 -2.71
C LEU A 132 -9.47 -4.96 -2.00
N ALA A 133 -8.32 -5.27 -2.60
CA ALA A 133 -7.33 -6.17 -2.02
C ALA A 133 -6.74 -5.60 -0.71
N ILE A 134 -6.37 -4.32 -0.70
CA ILE A 134 -5.92 -3.58 0.49
C ILE A 134 -6.98 -3.67 1.58
N HIS A 135 -8.23 -3.29 1.28
CA HIS A 135 -9.33 -3.35 2.24
C HIS A 135 -9.49 -4.76 2.85
N THR A 136 -9.39 -5.80 2.02
CA THR A 136 -9.56 -7.19 2.47
C THR A 136 -8.41 -7.65 3.36
N VAL A 137 -7.17 -7.31 3.00
CA VAL A 137 -5.96 -7.62 3.81
C VAL A 137 -6.00 -6.87 5.13
N LEU A 138 -6.21 -5.55 5.11
CA LEU A 138 -6.29 -4.73 6.33
C LEU A 138 -7.38 -5.24 7.25
N ARG A 139 -8.59 -5.49 6.72
CA ARG A 139 -9.69 -6.04 7.51
C ARG A 139 -9.32 -7.38 8.14
N PHE A 140 -8.63 -8.27 7.43
CA PHE A 140 -8.18 -9.54 7.99
C PHE A 140 -7.16 -9.34 9.13
N ILE A 141 -6.21 -8.42 8.96
CA ILE A 141 -5.21 -8.08 9.99
C ILE A 141 -5.90 -7.48 11.22
N SER A 142 -6.90 -6.62 11.02
CA SER A 142 -7.63 -5.91 12.08
C SER A 142 -8.69 -6.74 12.79
N LEU A 143 -9.17 -7.84 12.22
CA LEU A 143 -10.28 -8.65 12.76
C LEU A 143 -9.94 -9.39 14.08
N THR A 144 -8.86 -8.98 14.74
CA THR A 144 -8.54 -9.34 16.10
C THR A 144 -9.68 -8.95 17.03
N ASN A 145 -10.21 -9.94 17.73
CA ASN A 145 -11.14 -9.77 18.84
C ASN A 145 -12.60 -9.42 18.51
N ILE A 146 -13.07 -9.59 17.25
CA ILE A 146 -14.52 -9.65 17.01
C ILE A 146 -14.98 -11.11 17.17
N ALA A 147 -15.68 -11.38 18.27
CA ALA A 147 -16.42 -12.60 18.57
C ALA A 147 -15.62 -13.89 18.87
N GLY A 148 -14.35 -13.82 19.27
CA GLY A 148 -13.61 -15.00 19.76
C GLY A 148 -13.38 -16.11 18.71
N ILE A 149 -13.55 -15.79 17.42
CA ILE A 149 -13.41 -16.75 16.31
C ILE A 149 -11.93 -17.08 16.05
N TYR A 150 -11.03 -16.11 16.26
CA TYR A 150 -9.58 -16.30 16.13
C TYR A 150 -8.88 -15.83 17.40
N PRO A 151 -8.19 -16.73 18.14
CA PRO A 151 -7.55 -16.41 19.41
C PRO A 151 -6.27 -15.56 19.30
N TYR A 152 -5.84 -15.19 18.09
CA TYR A 152 -4.54 -14.54 17.87
C TYR A 152 -4.62 -13.43 16.82
N THR A 153 -3.89 -12.35 17.09
CA THR A 153 -3.55 -11.33 16.09
C THR A 153 -2.54 -11.92 15.11
N PRO A 154 -2.83 -11.95 13.79
CA PRO A 154 -1.94 -12.60 12.82
C PRO A 154 -0.58 -11.90 12.75
N LEU A 155 -0.56 -10.57 12.93
CA LEU A 155 0.63 -9.72 12.86
C LEU A 155 0.66 -8.78 14.08
N PRO A 156 0.97 -9.28 15.29
CA PRO A 156 0.91 -8.49 16.53
C PRO A 156 2.00 -7.41 16.58
N ASP A 157 3.08 -7.65 15.84
CA ASP A 157 4.32 -6.90 15.81
C ASP A 157 4.39 -5.89 14.65
N LEU A 158 3.33 -5.84 13.83
CA LEU A 158 3.20 -4.97 12.68
C LEU A 158 3.10 -3.51 13.13
N ASP A 159 3.99 -2.67 12.60
CA ASP A 159 4.12 -1.27 13.01
C ASP A 159 3.90 -0.30 11.84
N ARG A 160 4.29 -0.71 10.63
CA ARG A 160 4.27 0.13 9.43
C ARG A 160 3.40 -0.44 8.31
N ILE A 161 2.56 0.40 7.73
CA ILE A 161 1.82 0.10 6.50
C ILE A 161 2.13 1.16 5.46
N SER A 162 2.53 0.73 4.27
CA SER A 162 2.85 1.61 3.14
C SER A 162 1.99 1.25 1.94
N ILE A 163 1.43 2.25 1.28
CA ILE A 163 0.54 2.09 0.13
C ILE A 163 1.04 2.99 -0.99
N GLN A 164 1.56 2.38 -2.04
CA GLN A 164 2.05 3.08 -3.22
C GLN A 164 1.17 2.78 -4.43
N PHE A 165 0.67 3.85 -5.05
CA PHE A 165 -0.08 3.82 -6.29
C PHE A 165 0.69 4.59 -7.36
N LEU A 166 1.03 3.91 -8.45
CA LEU A 166 1.63 4.51 -9.63
C LEU A 166 0.54 4.74 -10.68
N ASN A 167 0.45 5.97 -11.21
CA ASN A 167 -0.45 6.34 -12.30
C ASN A 167 -1.91 5.90 -12.08
N THR A 168 -2.41 6.05 -10.85
CA THR A 168 -3.74 5.60 -10.43
C THR A 168 -4.51 6.79 -9.81
N PRO A 169 -5.83 6.93 -10.04
CA PRO A 169 -6.60 8.01 -9.41
C PRO A 169 -6.74 7.80 -7.90
N LEU A 170 -6.90 8.90 -7.13
CA LEU A 170 -6.93 8.86 -5.68
C LEU A 170 -8.12 8.03 -5.15
N ARG A 171 -9.27 8.14 -5.83
CA ARG A 171 -10.51 7.42 -5.47
C ARG A 171 -10.33 5.91 -5.37
N ASP A 172 -9.38 5.33 -6.09
CA ASP A 172 -9.17 3.88 -6.15
C ASP A 172 -8.81 3.29 -4.79
N LEU A 173 -8.06 4.03 -3.96
CA LEU A 173 -7.80 3.65 -2.58
C LEU A 173 -9.04 3.90 -1.73
N PHE A 174 -9.56 5.13 -1.75
CA PHE A 174 -10.52 5.59 -0.75
C PHE A 174 -11.96 5.11 -0.97
N ILE A 175 -12.33 4.59 -2.15
CA ILE A 175 -13.71 4.16 -2.43
C ILE A 175 -14.23 3.13 -1.40
N ARG A 176 -13.37 2.19 -0.99
CA ARG A 176 -13.67 1.17 0.03
C ARG A 176 -12.83 1.32 1.30
N ASN A 177 -11.66 1.95 1.22
CA ASN A 177 -10.79 2.12 2.38
C ASN A 177 -11.16 3.41 3.10
N LYS A 178 -12.11 3.32 4.02
CA LYS A 178 -12.36 4.38 5.03
C LYS A 178 -11.53 4.19 6.29
N PHE A 179 -10.63 3.20 6.26
CA PHE A 179 -9.81 2.74 7.39
C PHE A 179 -10.61 2.48 8.68
N ALA A 180 -11.91 2.17 8.55
CA ALA A 180 -12.75 1.81 9.68
C ALA A 180 -12.29 0.45 10.25
N GLY A 181 -11.79 0.48 11.49
CA GLY A 181 -11.14 -0.68 12.09
C GLY A 181 -9.75 -0.91 11.50
N PHE A 182 -8.94 0.13 11.37
CA PHE A 182 -7.52 0.01 11.04
C PHE A 182 -6.77 -0.78 12.14
N PRO A 183 -5.70 -1.54 11.81
CA PRO A 183 -4.99 -2.32 12.83
C PRO A 183 -4.38 -1.40 13.89
N SER A 184 -4.80 -1.55 15.14
CA SER A 184 -4.43 -0.65 16.23
C SER A 184 -2.96 -0.67 16.62
N GLN A 185 -2.23 -1.70 16.19
CA GLN A 185 -0.79 -1.84 16.43
C GLN A 185 0.07 -1.02 15.46
N VAL A 186 -0.50 -0.59 14.32
CA VAL A 186 0.22 0.17 13.30
C VAL A 186 0.35 1.61 13.75
N THR A 187 1.58 2.09 13.85
CA THR A 187 1.90 3.48 14.23
C THR A 187 2.41 4.32 13.06
N GLU A 188 2.83 3.69 11.96
CA GLU A 188 3.32 4.39 10.77
C GLU A 188 2.47 4.04 9.54
N LEU A 189 1.95 5.07 8.88
CA LEU A 189 1.17 4.97 7.66
C LEU A 189 1.80 5.84 6.58
N GLU A 190 2.08 5.23 5.43
CA GLU A 190 2.54 5.93 4.24
C GLU A 190 1.55 5.73 3.09
N ILE A 191 1.20 6.82 2.42
CA ILE A 191 0.32 6.81 1.25
C ILE A 191 0.95 7.66 0.15
N ASP A 192 1.39 6.99 -0.91
CA ASP A 192 2.09 7.60 -2.02
C ASP A 192 1.30 7.43 -3.31
N PHE A 193 0.90 8.56 -3.89
CA PHE A 193 0.43 8.62 -5.26
C PHE A 193 1.52 9.24 -6.13
N VAL A 194 2.17 8.39 -6.91
CA VAL A 194 3.27 8.76 -7.80
C VAL A 194 2.76 8.75 -9.24
N TYR A 195 3.10 9.78 -9.98
CA TYR A 195 2.71 9.92 -11.38
C TYR A 195 3.98 10.05 -12.23
N ASP A 196 4.33 8.98 -12.93
CA ASP A 196 5.45 8.96 -13.88
C ASP A 196 4.89 9.19 -15.29
N LEU A 197 4.82 10.47 -15.67
CA LEU A 197 4.03 10.97 -16.80
C LEU A 197 4.89 11.67 -17.85
N ASN A 198 4.45 11.58 -19.10
CA ASN A 198 4.91 12.45 -20.17
C ASN A 198 4.08 13.75 -20.20
N GLU A 199 4.51 14.77 -20.95
CA GLU A 199 3.85 16.09 -21.00
C GLU A 199 2.33 16.02 -21.32
N GLU A 200 1.92 15.17 -22.28
CA GLU A 200 0.50 15.00 -22.63
C GLU A 200 -0.31 14.30 -21.52
N GLU A 201 0.32 13.38 -20.79
CA GLU A 201 -0.31 12.63 -19.71
C GLU A 201 -0.45 13.49 -18.45
N GLU A 202 0.48 14.43 -18.26
CA GLU A 202 0.49 15.39 -17.16
C GLU A 202 -0.75 16.28 -17.16
N GLU A 203 -1.12 16.86 -18.31
CA GLU A 203 -2.35 17.66 -18.44
C GLU A 203 -3.61 16.83 -18.13
N TYR A 204 -3.61 15.57 -18.55
CA TYR A 204 -4.72 14.65 -18.27
C TYR A 204 -4.84 14.35 -16.76
N TRP A 205 -3.75 13.96 -16.10
CA TRP A 205 -3.78 13.60 -14.69
C TRP A 205 -4.00 14.82 -13.80
N GLN A 206 -3.53 15.99 -14.20
CA GLN A 206 -3.87 17.24 -13.53
C GLN A 206 -5.38 17.46 -13.51
N LYS A 207 -6.08 17.27 -14.64
CA LYS A 207 -7.56 17.36 -14.69
C LYS A 207 -8.24 16.31 -13.82
N VAL A 208 -7.69 15.10 -13.75
CA VAL A 208 -8.23 14.03 -12.87
C VAL A 208 -8.11 14.44 -11.40
N VAL A 209 -6.93 14.89 -10.97
CA VAL A 209 -6.66 15.31 -9.58
C VAL A 209 -7.48 16.55 -9.20
N GLU A 210 -7.57 17.56 -10.08
CA GLU A 210 -8.40 18.75 -9.87
C GLU A 210 -9.88 18.41 -9.71
N LYS A 211 -10.35 17.39 -10.45
CA LYS A 211 -11.70 16.88 -10.28
C LYS A 211 -11.87 16.22 -8.91
N GLU A 212 -10.87 15.42 -8.49
CA GLU A 212 -10.85 14.71 -7.20
C GLU A 212 -10.71 15.64 -5.99
N GLU A 213 -10.10 16.81 -6.11
CA GLU A 213 -10.00 17.83 -5.04
C GLU A 213 -11.37 18.23 -4.48
N LYS A 214 -12.42 18.19 -5.32
CA LYS A 214 -13.79 18.56 -4.92
C LYS A 214 -14.52 17.45 -4.17
N TYR A 215 -13.96 16.24 -4.11
CA TYR A 215 -14.60 15.11 -3.47
C TYR A 215 -14.06 14.92 -2.05
N LEU A 216 -14.99 14.81 -1.12
CA LEU A 216 -14.69 14.27 0.20
C LEU A 216 -14.63 12.74 0.09
N VAL A 217 -13.59 12.17 0.67
CA VAL A 217 -13.43 10.72 0.74
C VAL A 217 -14.24 10.13 1.88
N GLY A 218 -14.68 10.93 2.86
CA GLY A 218 -15.48 10.47 3.99
C GLY A 218 -14.71 9.55 4.93
N LEU A 219 -13.46 9.90 5.25
CA LEU A 219 -12.73 9.28 6.34
C LEU A 219 -13.39 9.64 7.66
N ILE A 220 -13.41 8.68 8.59
CA ILE A 220 -14.03 8.88 9.90
C ILE A 220 -12.96 9.51 10.82
N PRO A 221 -13.23 10.67 11.44
CA PRO A 221 -12.30 11.26 12.40
C PRO A 221 -11.93 10.28 13.50
N GLY A 222 -10.64 10.19 13.84
CA GLY A 222 -10.11 9.24 14.81
C GLY A 222 -10.03 7.77 14.37
N SER A 223 -10.45 7.41 13.15
CA SER A 223 -10.36 6.01 12.66
C SER A 223 -8.94 5.46 12.55
N LEU A 224 -7.95 6.34 12.45
CA LEU A 224 -6.52 6.04 12.42
C LEU A 224 -5.84 6.49 13.72
N GLY A 225 -6.53 6.37 14.86
CA GLY A 225 -6.04 6.90 16.14
C GLY A 225 -4.74 6.27 16.67
N SER A 226 -4.28 5.13 16.14
CA SER A 226 -2.99 4.54 16.49
C SER A 226 -1.80 5.13 15.71
N VAL A 227 -2.07 5.79 14.59
CA VAL A 227 -1.04 6.31 13.68
C VAL A 227 -0.40 7.55 14.28
N LYS A 228 0.92 7.47 14.48
CA LYS A 228 1.81 8.52 14.99
C LYS A 228 2.62 9.18 13.87
N LYS A 229 3.00 8.42 12.86
CA LYS A 229 3.77 8.90 11.71
C LYS A 229 2.93 8.78 10.46
N LEU A 230 2.70 9.91 9.80
CA LEU A 230 1.95 9.97 8.56
C LEU A 230 2.84 10.55 7.45
N HIS A 231 3.12 9.74 6.43
CA HIS A 231 3.74 10.18 5.19
C HIS A 231 2.69 10.19 4.08
N ALA A 232 2.57 11.31 3.38
CA ALA A 232 1.55 11.50 2.36
C ALA A 232 2.12 12.22 1.13
N VAL A 233 2.19 11.51 0.01
CA VAL A 233 2.66 12.06 -1.27
C VAL A 233 1.53 12.06 -2.29
N GLY A 234 1.34 13.19 -2.97
CA GLY A 234 0.39 13.31 -4.07
C GLY A 234 -1.09 13.34 -3.67
N LEU A 235 -1.42 13.60 -2.39
CA LEU A 235 -2.80 13.72 -1.89
C LEU A 235 -3.35 15.15 -1.96
N THR A 236 -4.61 15.30 -2.39
CA THR A 236 -5.30 16.60 -2.52
C THR A 236 -5.41 17.27 -1.15
N LYS A 237 -5.58 18.60 -1.10
CA LYS A 237 -5.67 19.31 0.19
C LYS A 237 -6.88 18.81 0.99
N SER A 238 -8.00 18.59 0.31
CA SER A 238 -9.22 18.00 0.88
C SER A 238 -8.96 16.63 1.54
N ILE A 239 -8.38 15.68 0.79
CA ILE A 239 -8.14 14.32 1.28
C ILE A 239 -7.11 14.31 2.41
N LEU A 240 -6.04 15.11 2.30
CA LEU A 240 -5.05 15.24 3.35
C LEU A 240 -5.67 15.77 4.65
N GLY A 241 -6.58 16.76 4.56
CA GLY A 241 -7.32 17.27 5.72
C GLY A 241 -8.10 16.17 6.42
N GLU A 242 -8.89 15.39 5.67
CA GLU A 242 -9.62 14.25 6.22
C GLU A 242 -8.70 13.17 6.82
N LEU A 243 -7.54 12.93 6.23
CA LEU A 243 -6.57 11.95 6.71
C LEU A 243 -5.93 12.39 8.04
N VAL A 244 -5.61 13.68 8.16
CA VAL A 244 -5.12 14.29 9.41
C VAL A 244 -6.19 14.23 10.49
N GLU A 245 -7.46 14.50 10.17
CA GLU A 245 -8.57 14.35 11.13
C GLU A 245 -8.81 12.88 11.54
N ALA A 246 -8.58 11.93 10.63
CA ALA A 246 -8.63 10.50 10.94
C ALA A 246 -7.52 10.08 11.91
N CYS A 247 -6.32 10.66 11.77
CA CYS A 247 -5.17 10.43 12.66
C CYS A 247 -5.25 11.31 13.92
N SER A 248 -5.95 10.88 14.97
CA SER A 248 -6.12 11.72 16.17
C SER A 248 -4.85 11.94 17.02
N ASN A 249 -3.78 11.16 16.82
CA ASN A 249 -2.57 11.16 17.65
C ASN A 249 -1.26 11.24 16.84
N TRP A 250 -1.25 11.90 15.67
CA TRP A 250 -0.02 12.03 14.89
C TRP A 250 1.03 12.91 15.62
N GLU A 251 2.29 12.51 15.52
CA GLU A 251 3.48 13.16 16.06
C GLU A 251 4.38 13.70 14.94
N GLU A 252 4.41 13.01 13.79
CA GLU A 252 5.22 13.35 12.62
C GLU A 252 4.35 13.31 11.36
N LEU A 253 4.40 14.39 10.58
CA LEU A 253 3.66 14.54 9.34
C LEU A 253 4.62 14.98 8.23
N GLU A 254 4.83 14.10 7.26
CA GLU A 254 5.59 14.37 6.05
C GLU A 254 4.64 14.46 4.86
N VAL A 255 4.67 15.59 4.14
CA VAL A 255 3.77 15.83 3.02
C VAL A 255 4.56 16.33 1.83
N GLU A 256 4.36 15.69 0.68
CA GLU A 256 4.91 16.17 -0.58
C GLU A 256 3.81 16.32 -1.63
N ARG A 257 3.66 17.55 -2.15
CA ARG A 257 2.72 17.85 -3.24
C ARG A 257 3.43 17.84 -4.58
N TRP A 258 3.10 16.84 -5.40
CA TRP A 258 3.69 16.73 -6.74
C TRP A 258 3.23 17.84 -7.71
N TRP A 259 1.96 18.27 -7.68
CA TRP A 259 1.46 19.33 -8.60
C TRP A 259 1.92 20.75 -8.24
N CYS A 260 2.38 21.01 -7.01
CA CYS A 260 2.90 22.33 -6.66
C CYS A 260 4.17 22.68 -7.45
N ARG A 261 4.97 21.66 -7.85
CA ARG A 261 6.17 21.87 -8.68
C ARG A 261 5.83 22.39 -10.09
N LEU A 262 4.63 22.10 -10.60
CA LEU A 262 4.18 22.58 -11.91
C LEU A 262 3.70 24.03 -11.87
N SER A 263 2.98 24.41 -10.80
CA SER A 263 2.54 25.80 -10.62
C SER A 263 3.71 26.77 -10.46
N GLN A 264 4.84 26.32 -9.89
CA GLN A 264 6.09 27.09 -9.84
C GLN A 264 6.91 27.05 -11.15
N LYS A 265 6.75 26.03 -11.99
CA LYS A 265 7.39 26.00 -13.32
C LYS A 265 6.73 26.97 -14.30
N GLU A 266 5.43 27.21 -14.14
CA GLU A 266 4.70 28.28 -14.86
C GLU A 266 4.87 29.68 -14.24
N LYS A 267 5.15 29.76 -12.94
CA LYS A 267 5.43 31.01 -12.23
C LYS A 267 6.86 31.02 -11.73
N GLY A 268 7.79 31.45 -12.59
CA GLY A 268 9.12 31.82 -12.14
C GLY A 268 9.04 32.83 -10.99
N GLY A 269 9.38 32.40 -9.79
CA GLY A 269 9.37 33.21 -8.58
C GLY A 269 9.45 32.32 -7.35
N GLU A 270 10.62 32.29 -6.73
CA GLU A 270 10.80 31.81 -5.36
C GLU A 270 9.81 32.52 -4.44
N ASP A 271 8.96 31.75 -3.76
CA ASP A 271 8.33 32.21 -2.52
C ASP A 271 8.32 31.04 -1.53
N HIS A 272 9.01 31.26 -0.42
CA HIS A 272 8.90 30.50 0.81
C HIS A 272 7.44 30.54 1.28
N LEU A 273 6.76 29.39 1.32
CA LEU A 273 5.43 29.29 1.93
C LEU A 273 5.60 28.91 3.41
N GLU A 274 5.44 29.91 4.28
CA GLU A 274 5.06 29.71 5.67
C GLU A 274 3.69 29.00 5.74
N LEU A 275 3.61 27.98 6.58
CA LEU A 275 2.40 27.24 6.89
C LEU A 275 1.60 28.02 7.93
N ASP A 276 0.58 28.76 7.48
CA ASP A 276 -0.50 29.21 8.36
C ASP A 276 -1.64 28.18 8.33
N TRP A 277 -1.97 27.67 9.51
CA TRP A 277 -3.00 26.67 9.80
C TRP A 277 -4.42 27.24 9.72
#